data_AF-A0A1J7JXF0-F1
#
_entry.id   AF-A0A1J7JXF0-F1
#
_cell.length_a   1.000
_cell.length_b   1.000
_cell.length_c   1.000
_cell.angle_alpha   90.00
_cell.angle_beta   90.00
_cell.angle_gamma   90.00
#
_symmetry.space_group_name_H-M   'P 1'
#
loop_
_entity.id
_entity.type
_entity.pdbx_description
1 polymer ?
#
loop_
_entity_poly.entity_id
_entity_poly.type
_entity_poly.pdbx_seq_one_letter_code
_entity_poly.pdbx_strand_id
1 'polypeptide(L)'
;MVRGHVRQLMQDNASLSLAMLTLCLLNGEVLRNGCPANPRASEMTVSKFLKASLFHEFNSPSNQHSLTFNRSCRFFDVSLTNSGIETRGHMWKIRKIIDTCEWPPQGAWVEDVSGMLGPSQRKQLAYLARHMAMAGHTSLSDSVEEYLKRDTEPARNSNSNLLFTDRYMHTMASEVADAIAMGSPLGLGCLWGPDECLGYKPYMAVFVMEDGGGTPSQTSDMSDESDESNDVGVFAFTASRPEDCSSDEYDSNDLDRHVSFEVEVEGVVGNTDGLIPQLRIRRWLPGLCFFRGLSRAHVVFPWPRDLESISP
;
A
#
# COMPACT_ATOMS: atom_id res chain seq x y z
N MET A 1 -21.37 7.40 -11.95
CA MET A 1 -20.40 8.45 -12.35
C MET A 1 -19.79 8.20 -13.76
N VAL A 2 -19.34 6.98 -14.12
CA VAL A 2 -18.70 6.68 -15.43
C VAL A 2 -19.53 7.02 -16.67
N ARG A 3 -20.87 6.84 -16.64
CA ARG A 3 -21.75 7.15 -17.80
C ARG A 3 -21.83 8.64 -18.16
N GLY A 4 -21.61 9.54 -17.20
CA GLY A 4 -21.64 10.99 -17.45
C GLY A 4 -20.42 11.43 -18.27
N HIS A 5 -19.24 10.97 -17.88
CA HIS A 5 -17.98 11.29 -18.54
C HIS A 5 -17.87 10.70 -19.96
N VAL A 6 -18.44 9.52 -20.22
CA VAL A 6 -18.51 8.94 -21.58
C VAL A 6 -19.31 9.86 -22.53
N ARG A 7 -20.44 10.41 -22.07
CA ARG A 7 -21.28 11.29 -22.91
C ARG A 7 -20.58 12.60 -23.24
N GLN A 8 -19.81 13.14 -22.29
CA GLN A 8 -19.07 14.37 -22.48
C GLN A 8 -17.89 14.19 -23.45
N LEU A 9 -17.13 13.09 -23.31
CA LEU A 9 -16.08 12.72 -24.28
C LEU A 9 -16.61 12.53 -25.71
N MET A 10 -17.83 11.98 -25.86
CA MET A 10 -18.48 11.85 -27.16
C MET A 10 -18.99 13.18 -27.73
N GLN A 11 -19.33 14.15 -26.87
CA GLN A 11 -19.70 15.51 -27.29
C GLN A 11 -18.48 16.32 -27.74
N ASP A 12 -17.30 16.06 -27.16
CA ASP A 12 -16.06 16.78 -27.44
C ASP A 12 -15.29 16.23 -28.67
N ASN A 13 -15.91 15.37 -29.48
CA ASN A 13 -15.30 14.73 -30.66
C ASN A 13 -13.99 13.96 -30.34
N ALA A 14 -13.86 13.48 -29.10
CA ALA A 14 -12.68 12.74 -28.65
C ALA A 14 -12.59 11.37 -29.35
N SER A 15 -11.38 10.95 -29.74
CA SER A 15 -11.18 9.63 -30.32
C SER A 15 -11.57 8.52 -29.33
N LEU A 16 -12.13 7.42 -29.83
CA LEU A 16 -12.48 6.25 -29.01
C LEU A 16 -11.30 5.76 -28.16
N SER A 17 -10.10 5.83 -28.72
CA SER A 17 -8.85 5.48 -28.02
C SER A 17 -8.60 6.36 -26.80
N LEU A 18 -8.78 7.68 -26.93
CA LEU A 18 -8.64 8.60 -25.80
C LEU A 18 -9.72 8.34 -24.75
N ALA A 19 -10.96 8.09 -25.17
CA ALA A 19 -12.03 7.73 -24.24
C ALA A 19 -11.70 6.44 -23.46
N MET A 20 -11.19 5.40 -24.12
CA MET A 20 -10.76 4.17 -23.44
C MET A 20 -9.65 4.42 -22.41
N LEU A 21 -8.62 5.20 -22.77
CA LEU A 21 -7.55 5.58 -21.85
C LEU A 21 -8.12 6.30 -20.62
N THR A 22 -8.93 7.34 -20.84
CA THR A 22 -9.57 8.11 -19.76
C THR A 22 -10.43 7.22 -18.88
N LEU A 23 -11.22 6.30 -19.45
CA LEU A 23 -12.03 5.37 -18.66
C LEU A 23 -11.16 4.40 -17.85
N CYS A 24 -10.06 3.88 -18.40
CA CYS A 24 -9.13 3.04 -17.66
C CYS A 24 -8.57 3.79 -16.45
N LEU A 25 -8.09 5.02 -16.62
CA LEU A 25 -7.48 5.76 -15.52
C LEU A 25 -8.50 6.19 -14.46
N LEU A 26 -9.67 6.68 -14.87
CA LEU A 26 -10.76 7.03 -13.95
C LEU A 26 -11.31 5.80 -13.20
N ASN A 27 -11.15 4.61 -13.77
CA ASN A 27 -11.48 3.36 -13.10
C ASN A 27 -10.42 2.92 -12.08
N GLY A 28 -9.34 3.68 -11.88
CA GLY A 28 -8.33 3.46 -10.85
C GLY A 28 -7.13 2.60 -11.30
N GLU A 29 -7.05 2.26 -12.57
CA GLU A 29 -5.93 1.49 -13.12
C GLU A 29 -4.61 2.27 -12.95
N VAL A 30 -3.60 1.59 -12.42
CA VAL A 30 -2.33 2.21 -12.06
C VAL A 30 -1.36 2.18 -13.24
N LEU A 31 -0.75 3.32 -13.56
CA LEU A 31 0.33 3.43 -14.53
C LEU A 31 1.70 3.35 -13.84
N ARG A 32 2.68 2.74 -14.50
CA ARG A 32 4.10 2.92 -14.21
C ARG A 32 4.48 4.34 -14.57
N ASN A 33 4.88 5.12 -13.57
CA ASN A 33 5.31 6.50 -13.78
C ASN A 33 6.78 6.75 -13.41
N GLY A 34 7.50 5.78 -12.82
CA GLY A 34 8.91 5.94 -12.43
C GLY A 34 9.90 5.89 -13.60
N CYS A 35 9.84 4.87 -14.46
CA CYS A 35 10.77 4.67 -15.57
C CYS A 35 10.10 4.95 -16.93
N PRO A 36 10.80 5.59 -17.88
CA PRO A 36 10.29 5.73 -19.25
C PRO A 36 10.12 4.35 -19.89
N ALA A 37 9.00 4.15 -20.56
CA ALA A 37 8.71 2.95 -21.32
C ALA A 37 9.55 2.93 -22.61
N ASN A 38 10.06 1.76 -22.94
CA ASN A 38 10.65 1.50 -24.25
C ASN A 38 9.80 0.44 -24.96
N PRO A 39 9.19 0.71 -26.13
CA PRO A 39 9.29 1.93 -26.95
C PRO A 39 8.51 3.16 -26.41
N ARG A 40 8.79 4.35 -26.98
CA ARG A 40 8.18 5.64 -26.57
C ARG A 40 6.66 5.64 -26.82
N ALA A 41 5.92 6.36 -25.97
CA ALA A 41 4.47 6.48 -26.09
C ALA A 41 4.02 7.04 -27.46
N SER A 42 4.78 7.96 -28.06
CA SER A 42 4.51 8.55 -29.37
C SER A 42 4.53 7.55 -30.53
N GLU A 43 5.18 6.40 -30.36
CA GLU A 43 5.31 5.34 -31.37
C GLU A 43 4.26 4.24 -31.20
N MET A 44 3.37 4.38 -30.22
CA MET A 44 2.40 3.37 -29.84
C MET A 44 0.97 3.76 -30.18
N THR A 45 0.16 2.75 -30.48
CA THR A 45 -1.30 2.89 -30.35
C THR A 45 -1.65 2.95 -28.86
N VAL A 46 -2.77 3.59 -28.51
CA VAL A 46 -3.23 3.65 -27.11
C VAL A 46 -3.34 2.27 -26.47
N SER A 47 -3.77 1.25 -27.23
CA SER A 47 -3.84 -0.14 -26.74
C SER A 47 -2.46 -0.75 -26.42
N LYS A 48 -1.43 -0.44 -27.21
CA LYS A 48 -0.05 -0.87 -26.94
C LYS A 48 0.52 -0.10 -25.75
N PHE A 49 0.26 1.21 -25.70
CA PHE A 49 0.67 2.06 -24.59
C PHE A 49 0.09 1.58 -23.26
N LEU A 50 -1.23 1.32 -23.20
CA LEU A 50 -1.89 0.79 -22.00
C LEU A 50 -1.27 -0.54 -21.58
N LYS A 51 -1.04 -1.47 -22.51
CA LYS A 51 -0.41 -2.75 -22.17
C LYS A 51 1.00 -2.59 -21.59
N ALA A 52 1.80 -1.68 -22.14
CA ALA A 52 3.17 -1.43 -21.70
C ALA A 52 3.25 -0.63 -20.39
N SER A 53 2.32 0.32 -20.19
CA SER A 53 2.40 1.31 -19.12
C SER A 53 1.58 0.94 -17.89
N LEU A 54 0.61 0.03 -17.99
CA LEU A 54 -0.10 -0.46 -16.82
C LEU A 54 0.85 -1.21 -15.88
N PHE A 55 0.63 -1.02 -14.58
CA PHE A 55 1.38 -1.72 -13.56
C PHE A 55 0.90 -3.18 -13.48
N HIS A 56 1.78 -4.14 -13.80
CA HIS A 56 1.47 -5.58 -13.81
C HIS A 56 2.29 -6.38 -12.79
N GLU A 57 3.21 -5.74 -12.06
CA GLU A 57 4.12 -6.36 -11.08
C GLU A 57 3.43 -6.63 -9.74
N PHE A 58 2.12 -6.88 -9.76
CA PHE A 58 1.41 -7.39 -8.59
C PHE A 58 1.75 -8.87 -8.45
N ASN A 59 2.57 -9.21 -7.46
CA ASN A 59 2.79 -10.60 -7.10
C ASN A 59 1.63 -11.03 -6.21
N SER A 60 0.59 -11.60 -6.81
CA SER A 60 -0.54 -12.14 -6.05
C SER A 60 -0.01 -13.12 -5.00
N PRO A 61 -0.39 -12.93 -3.73
CA PRO A 61 -0.11 -13.86 -2.64
C PRO A 61 -0.45 -15.30 -3.04
N SER A 62 0.39 -16.25 -2.62
CA SER A 62 0.52 -17.63 -3.16
C SER A 62 -0.78 -18.45 -3.26
N ASN A 63 -1.86 -17.98 -2.65
CA ASN A 63 -3.15 -18.68 -2.52
C ASN A 63 -4.33 -18.00 -3.24
N GLN A 64 -4.13 -16.89 -3.97
CA GLN A 64 -5.22 -16.20 -4.68
C GLN A 64 -5.14 -16.36 -6.20
N HIS A 65 -6.31 -16.53 -6.84
CA HIS A 65 -6.44 -16.39 -8.29
C HIS A 65 -6.01 -14.97 -8.69
N SER A 66 -4.80 -14.83 -9.23
CA SER A 66 -4.11 -13.56 -9.52
C SER A 66 -4.99 -12.51 -10.20
N LEU A 67 -5.92 -12.92 -11.06
CA LEU A 67 -6.85 -12.03 -11.76
C LEU A 67 -7.89 -11.36 -10.86
N THR A 68 -8.32 -11.99 -9.76
CA THR A 68 -9.32 -11.42 -8.85
C THR A 68 -8.68 -10.44 -7.89
N PHE A 69 -7.49 -10.75 -7.39
CA PHE A 69 -6.69 -9.85 -6.56
C PHE A 69 -6.22 -8.62 -7.34
N ASN A 70 -5.69 -8.81 -8.55
CA ASN A 70 -5.22 -7.68 -9.37
C ASN A 70 -6.36 -6.75 -9.79
N ARG A 71 -7.60 -7.24 -9.87
CA ARG A 71 -8.76 -6.40 -10.16
C ARG A 71 -9.08 -5.40 -9.06
N SER A 72 -8.70 -5.66 -7.81
CA SER A 72 -8.92 -4.76 -6.68
C SER A 72 -7.70 -3.89 -6.34
N CYS A 73 -6.52 -4.16 -6.91
CA CYS A 73 -5.36 -3.28 -6.79
C CYS A 73 -5.50 -2.04 -7.68
N ARG A 74 -6.25 -1.04 -7.21
CA ARG A 74 -6.59 0.18 -7.94
C ARG A 74 -6.58 1.42 -7.05
N PHE A 75 -6.35 2.57 -7.66
CA PHE A 75 -6.66 3.86 -7.06
C PHE A 75 -8.18 4.06 -6.94
N PHE A 76 -8.55 5.02 -6.10
CA PHE A 76 -9.94 5.40 -5.84
C PHE A 76 -10.06 6.90 -5.75
N ASP A 77 -11.27 7.42 -5.97
CA ASP A 77 -11.51 8.87 -6.01
C ASP A 77 -10.53 9.58 -6.96
N VAL A 78 -10.36 8.99 -8.16
CA VAL A 78 -9.37 9.44 -9.12
C VAL A 78 -9.88 10.65 -9.89
N SER A 79 -9.03 11.68 -9.97
CA SER A 79 -9.20 12.79 -10.91
C SER A 79 -7.96 12.93 -11.79
N LEU A 80 -8.17 13.34 -13.05
CA LEU A 80 -7.08 13.55 -14.00
C LEU A 80 -6.80 15.04 -14.09
N THR A 81 -5.56 15.43 -13.84
CA THR A 81 -5.09 16.82 -13.86
C THR A 81 -3.99 17.00 -14.89
N ASN A 82 -3.63 18.24 -15.18
CA ASN A 82 -2.47 18.52 -16.04
C ASN A 82 -1.16 17.96 -15.44
N SER A 83 -1.09 17.88 -14.10
CA SER A 83 0.09 17.39 -13.38
C SER A 83 0.15 15.88 -13.21
N GLY A 84 -0.93 15.15 -13.48
CA GLY A 84 -0.98 13.69 -13.33
C GLY A 84 -2.33 13.15 -12.87
N ILE A 85 -2.29 11.94 -12.33
CA ILE A 85 -3.42 11.24 -11.71
C ILE A 85 -3.46 11.60 -10.23
N GLU A 86 -4.46 12.36 -9.81
CA GLU A 86 -4.70 12.67 -8.40
C GLU A 86 -5.58 11.60 -7.76
N THR A 87 -5.22 11.18 -6.56
CA THR A 87 -5.94 10.18 -5.75
C THR A 87 -5.74 10.49 -4.27
N ARG A 88 -6.44 9.76 -3.40
CA ARG A 88 -6.26 9.83 -1.94
C ARG A 88 -5.65 8.55 -1.40
N GLY A 89 -4.99 8.65 -0.24
CA GLY A 89 -4.45 7.49 0.47
C GLY A 89 -3.66 7.87 1.71
N HIS A 90 -2.97 6.90 2.28
CA HIS A 90 -2.08 7.11 3.43
C HIS A 90 -0.64 7.11 2.96
N MET A 91 0.11 8.10 3.43
CA MET A 91 1.54 8.19 3.18
C MET A 91 2.28 7.67 4.41
N TRP A 92 3.24 6.79 4.20
CA TRP A 92 4.02 6.15 5.24
C TRP A 92 5.48 6.48 5.05
N LYS A 93 6.15 6.88 6.13
CA LYS A 93 7.60 6.99 6.19
C LYS A 93 8.15 5.77 6.93
N ILE A 94 8.97 4.98 6.25
CA ILE A 94 9.61 3.80 6.83
C ILE A 94 10.84 4.27 7.59
N ARG A 95 10.77 4.27 8.93
CA ARG A 95 11.84 4.80 9.80
C ARG A 95 12.70 3.73 10.46
N LYS A 96 12.30 2.47 10.40
CA LYS A 96 13.02 1.38 11.04
C LYS A 96 12.88 0.11 10.21
N ILE A 97 14.00 -0.55 9.97
CA ILE A 97 14.04 -1.90 9.41
C ILE A 97 14.36 -2.86 10.54
N ILE A 98 13.61 -3.95 10.60
CA ILE A 98 13.81 -5.05 11.53
C ILE A 98 14.29 -6.24 10.73
N ASP A 99 15.45 -6.77 11.13
CA ASP A 99 15.93 -8.05 10.65
C ASP A 99 15.20 -9.18 11.39
N THR A 100 14.65 -10.12 10.63
CA THR A 100 13.94 -11.28 11.16
C THR A 100 14.72 -12.58 10.96
N CYS A 101 15.94 -12.54 10.40
CA CYS A 101 16.77 -13.73 10.15
C CYS A 101 17.05 -14.55 11.42
N GLU A 102 17.25 -13.88 12.54
CA GLU A 102 17.55 -14.53 13.84
C GLU A 102 16.27 -14.85 14.64
N TRP A 103 15.10 -14.54 14.11
CA TRP A 103 13.85 -14.79 14.83
C TRP A 103 13.55 -16.29 14.85
N PRO A 104 12.91 -16.80 15.92
CA PRO A 104 12.55 -18.21 16.01
C PRO A 104 11.65 -18.63 14.83
N PRO A 105 12.05 -19.64 14.02
CA PRO A 105 11.24 -20.09 12.88
C PRO A 105 9.86 -20.65 13.29
N GLN A 106 9.72 -21.11 14.54
CA GLN A 106 8.46 -21.55 15.12
C GLN A 106 7.57 -20.41 15.65
N GLY A 107 8.08 -19.18 15.71
CA GLY A 107 7.40 -18.01 16.26
C GLY A 107 7.15 -18.10 17.77
N ALA A 108 6.18 -17.34 18.24
CA ALA A 108 5.74 -17.33 19.63
C ALA A 108 4.87 -18.54 19.97
N TRP A 109 4.87 -18.98 21.23
CA TRP A 109 3.82 -19.90 21.68
C TRP A 109 2.46 -19.17 21.72
N VAL A 110 1.48 -19.76 21.04
CA VAL A 110 0.08 -19.32 20.97
C VAL A 110 -0.79 -20.58 21.04
N GLU A 111 -1.96 -20.49 21.65
CA GLU A 111 -2.97 -21.55 21.60
C GLU A 111 -3.34 -21.87 20.15
N ASP A 112 -3.51 -23.17 19.85
CA ASP A 112 -3.87 -23.65 18.52
C ASP A 112 -5.38 -23.46 18.29
N VAL A 113 -5.75 -22.20 18.05
CA VAL A 113 -7.13 -21.79 17.78
C VAL A 113 -7.34 -21.72 16.28
N SER A 114 -8.43 -22.32 15.80
CA SER A 114 -8.81 -22.25 14.39
C SER A 114 -9.31 -20.83 14.04
N GLY A 115 -8.54 -20.14 13.21
CA GLY A 115 -8.90 -18.87 12.56
C GLY A 115 -8.65 -18.95 11.05
N MET A 116 -8.63 -17.81 10.36
CA MET A 116 -8.29 -17.79 8.93
C MET A 116 -6.79 -18.02 8.71
N LEU A 117 -5.93 -17.51 9.61
CA LEU A 117 -4.48 -17.74 9.55
C LEU A 117 -4.11 -19.18 9.92
N GLY A 118 -3.08 -19.70 9.24
CA GLY A 118 -2.46 -20.96 9.63
C GLY A 118 -1.78 -20.85 11.00
N PRO A 119 -1.64 -21.97 11.75
CA PRO A 119 -1.00 -21.95 13.07
C PRO A 119 0.42 -21.38 13.07
N SER A 120 1.22 -21.65 12.05
CA SER A 120 2.58 -21.09 11.90
C SER A 120 2.54 -19.56 11.74
N GLN A 121 1.66 -19.06 10.86
CA GLN A 121 1.54 -17.63 10.56
C GLN A 121 1.09 -16.84 11.79
N ARG A 122 0.12 -17.40 12.53
CA ARG A 122 -0.37 -16.84 13.79
C ARG A 122 0.75 -16.71 14.83
N LYS A 123 1.62 -17.73 14.95
CA LYS A 123 2.78 -17.69 15.86
C LYS A 123 3.80 -16.64 15.45
N GLN A 124 4.03 -16.43 14.16
CA GLN A 124 4.95 -15.40 13.67
C GLN A 124 4.45 -13.99 13.95
N LEU A 125 3.18 -13.70 13.66
CA LEU A 125 2.58 -12.39 13.98
C LEU A 125 2.49 -12.14 15.50
N ALA A 126 2.23 -13.17 16.30
CA ALA A 126 2.26 -13.04 17.76
C ALA A 126 3.67 -12.76 18.28
N TYR A 127 4.70 -13.33 17.64
CA TYR A 127 6.09 -13.01 17.95
C TYR A 127 6.41 -11.56 17.61
N LEU A 128 6.01 -11.10 16.42
CA LEU A 128 6.12 -9.71 15.99
C LEU A 128 5.48 -8.76 17.02
N ALA A 129 4.24 -9.01 17.45
CA ALA A 129 3.55 -8.20 18.45
C ALA A 129 4.35 -8.10 19.76
N ARG A 130 4.79 -9.24 20.31
CA ARG A 130 5.62 -9.27 21.54
C ARG A 130 6.92 -8.52 21.37
N HIS A 131 7.59 -8.68 20.22
CA HIS A 131 8.82 -7.95 19.93
C HIS A 131 8.58 -6.44 19.84
N MET A 132 7.45 -6.01 19.26
CA MET A 132 7.07 -4.59 19.20
C MET A 132 6.77 -4.04 20.60
N ALA A 133 6.07 -4.80 21.44
CA ALA A 133 5.81 -4.41 22.83
C ALA A 133 7.10 -4.24 23.65
N MET A 134 8.04 -5.20 23.55
CA MET A 134 9.33 -5.13 24.23
C MET A 134 10.18 -3.94 23.75
N ALA A 135 10.07 -3.57 22.47
CA ALA A 135 10.73 -2.40 21.89
C ALA A 135 10.00 -1.07 22.17
N GLY A 136 8.92 -1.07 22.96
CA GLY A 136 8.15 0.14 23.29
C GLY A 136 7.20 0.62 22.19
N HIS A 137 6.99 -0.14 21.12
CA HIS A 137 6.10 0.17 20.01
C HIS A 137 4.68 -0.38 20.26
N THR A 138 4.04 0.11 21.33
CA THR A 138 2.77 -0.44 21.85
C THR A 138 1.62 -0.33 20.87
N SER A 139 1.45 0.80 20.16
CA SER A 139 0.35 0.96 19.20
C SER A 139 0.36 -0.08 18.08
N LEU A 140 1.55 -0.43 17.58
CA LEU A 140 1.69 -1.46 16.55
C LEU A 140 1.42 -2.86 17.15
N SER A 141 1.98 -3.13 18.33
CA SER A 141 1.72 -4.39 19.06
C SER A 141 0.23 -4.60 19.28
N ASP A 142 -0.46 -3.61 19.85
CA ASP A 142 -1.89 -3.67 20.16
C ASP A 142 -2.72 -3.89 18.89
N SER A 143 -2.37 -3.23 17.79
CA SER A 143 -3.05 -3.40 16.50
C SER A 143 -2.89 -4.81 15.93
N VAL A 144 -1.68 -5.40 16.02
CA VAL A 144 -1.43 -6.79 15.60
C VAL A 144 -2.17 -7.77 16.51
N GLU A 145 -2.17 -7.56 17.83
CA GLU A 145 -2.91 -8.40 18.77
C GLU A 145 -4.43 -8.32 18.56
N GLU A 146 -4.96 -7.13 18.32
CA GLU A 146 -6.38 -6.91 18.02
C GLU A 146 -6.77 -7.66 16.73
N TYR A 147 -5.93 -7.59 15.69
CA TYR A 147 -6.13 -8.38 14.48
C TYR A 147 -6.11 -9.90 14.75
N LEU A 148 -5.14 -10.40 15.54
CA LEU A 148 -5.07 -11.83 15.88
C LEU A 148 -6.29 -12.31 16.67
N LYS A 149 -6.86 -11.48 17.55
CA LYS A 149 -8.11 -11.78 18.27
C LYS A 149 -9.29 -11.89 17.29
N ARG A 150 -9.43 -10.92 16.38
CA ARG A 150 -10.48 -10.88 15.34
C ARG A 150 -10.39 -12.07 14.37
N ASP A 151 -9.19 -12.50 14.02
CA ASP A 151 -8.94 -13.65 13.12
C ASP A 151 -9.56 -14.97 13.64
N THR A 152 -9.75 -15.11 14.95
CA THR A 152 -10.33 -16.30 15.60
C THR A 152 -11.82 -16.20 15.90
N GLU A 153 -12.48 -15.10 15.52
CA GLU A 153 -13.90 -14.94 15.81
C GLU A 153 -14.76 -15.90 14.97
N PRO A 154 -15.73 -16.63 15.58
CA PRO A 154 -16.55 -17.63 14.89
C PRO A 154 -17.29 -17.10 13.66
N ALA A 155 -17.65 -15.81 13.65
CA ALA A 155 -18.32 -15.15 12.54
C ALA A 155 -17.47 -15.12 11.25
N ARG A 156 -16.15 -15.16 11.37
CA ARG A 156 -15.20 -15.12 10.23
C ARG A 156 -14.78 -16.50 9.73
N ASN A 157 -15.02 -17.56 10.50
CA ASN A 157 -14.74 -18.95 10.11
C ASN A 157 -15.63 -19.45 8.96
N SER A 158 -16.71 -18.72 8.62
CA SER A 158 -17.51 -18.95 7.42
C SER A 158 -17.04 -18.02 6.29
N ASN A 159 -16.10 -18.49 5.47
CA ASN A 159 -15.52 -17.76 4.33
C ASN A 159 -16.54 -17.12 3.35
N SER A 160 -17.82 -17.52 3.39
CA SER A 160 -18.85 -17.07 2.46
C SER A 160 -19.31 -15.62 2.66
N ASN A 161 -19.04 -15.01 3.82
CA ASN A 161 -19.54 -13.66 4.17
C ASN A 161 -18.43 -12.65 4.52
N LEU A 162 -17.17 -12.97 4.25
CA LEU A 162 -16.07 -12.04 4.52
C LEU A 162 -16.10 -10.86 3.52
N LEU A 163 -16.07 -9.65 4.06
CA LEU A 163 -15.87 -8.43 3.29
C LEU A 163 -14.50 -8.49 2.58
N PHE A 164 -14.34 -7.79 1.46
CA PHE A 164 -13.06 -7.74 0.74
C PHE A 164 -11.91 -7.31 1.66
N THR A 165 -12.22 -6.40 2.56
CA THR A 165 -11.38 -5.80 3.60
C THR A 165 -10.65 -6.83 4.42
N ASP A 166 -11.41 -7.78 4.93
CA ASP A 166 -10.94 -8.86 5.77
C ASP A 166 -10.10 -9.83 4.97
N ARG A 167 -10.51 -10.10 3.73
CA ARG A 167 -9.71 -10.93 2.82
C ARG A 167 -8.38 -10.27 2.48
N TYR A 168 -8.34 -8.97 2.21
CA TYR A 168 -7.12 -8.25 1.90
C TYR A 168 -6.19 -8.17 3.12
N MET A 169 -6.71 -7.78 4.28
CA MET A 169 -5.93 -7.72 5.51
C MET A 169 -5.41 -9.08 5.91
N HIS A 170 -6.24 -10.13 5.82
CA HIS A 170 -5.81 -11.50 6.03
C HIS A 170 -4.67 -11.87 5.07
N THR A 171 -4.81 -11.51 3.80
CA THR A 171 -3.80 -11.76 2.79
C THR A 171 -2.48 -11.05 3.11
N MET A 172 -2.50 -9.77 3.48
CA MET A 172 -1.27 -9.05 3.87
C MET A 172 -0.68 -9.55 5.18
N ALA A 173 -1.52 -9.95 6.15
CA ALA A 173 -1.05 -10.55 7.39
C ALA A 173 -0.37 -11.91 7.14
N SER A 174 -0.92 -12.71 6.22
CA SER A 174 -0.34 -13.97 5.75
C SER A 174 1.02 -13.74 5.08
N GLU A 175 1.12 -12.76 4.18
CA GLU A 175 2.38 -12.38 3.51
C GLU A 175 3.44 -11.88 4.50
N VAL A 176 3.07 -11.02 5.45
CA VAL A 176 4.00 -10.56 6.49
C VAL A 176 4.46 -11.73 7.37
N ALA A 177 3.55 -12.63 7.74
CA ALA A 177 3.89 -13.80 8.54
C ALA A 177 4.86 -14.75 7.82
N ASP A 178 4.61 -14.99 6.52
CA ASP A 178 5.47 -15.83 5.69
C ASP A 178 6.84 -15.17 5.47
N ALA A 179 6.88 -13.85 5.28
CA ALA A 179 8.13 -13.09 5.21
C ALA A 179 8.96 -13.22 6.50
N ILE A 180 8.33 -13.12 7.68
CA ILE A 180 9.01 -13.36 8.96
C ILE A 180 9.55 -14.79 9.03
N ALA A 181 8.74 -15.78 8.64
CA ALA A 181 9.16 -17.18 8.66
C ALA A 181 10.36 -17.46 7.72
N MET A 182 10.49 -16.68 6.64
CA MET A 182 11.62 -16.73 5.72
C MET A 182 12.83 -15.89 6.16
N GLY A 183 12.73 -15.16 7.27
CA GLY A 183 13.79 -14.27 7.75
C GLY A 183 13.90 -12.95 6.97
N SER A 184 12.88 -12.58 6.17
CA SER A 184 12.94 -11.36 5.37
C SER A 184 12.89 -10.08 6.23
N PRO A 185 13.57 -9.00 5.84
CA PRO A 185 13.53 -7.74 6.57
C PRO A 185 12.14 -7.10 6.52
N LEU A 186 11.74 -6.47 7.64
CA LEU A 186 10.48 -5.75 7.77
C LEU A 186 10.69 -4.25 7.97
N GLY A 187 10.01 -3.42 7.18
CA GLY A 187 9.99 -1.97 7.33
C GLY A 187 8.82 -1.50 8.19
N LEU A 188 9.09 -0.75 9.26
CA LEU A 188 8.07 -0.14 10.10
C LEU A 188 7.71 1.27 9.60
N GLY A 189 6.46 1.45 9.22
CA GLY A 189 5.91 2.70 8.72
C GLY A 189 5.19 3.52 9.79
N CYS A 190 5.54 4.80 9.90
CA CYS A 190 4.75 5.81 10.60
C CYS A 190 4.03 6.71 9.60
N LEU A 191 2.86 7.25 9.95
CA LEU A 191 2.10 8.11 9.06
C LEU A 191 2.90 9.39 8.74
N TRP A 192 3.17 9.64 7.47
CA TRP A 192 3.80 10.87 7.01
C TRP A 192 2.73 11.93 6.67
N GLY A 193 3.04 13.19 6.99
CA GLY A 193 2.24 14.33 6.58
C GLY A 193 3.17 15.50 6.28
N PRO A 194 2.85 16.35 5.28
CA PRO A 194 3.70 17.47 4.87
C PRO A 194 3.89 18.51 5.99
N ASP A 195 2.87 18.68 6.84
CA ASP A 195 3.00 19.37 8.13
C ASP A 195 3.53 18.38 9.17
N GLU A 196 4.85 18.15 9.17
CA GLU A 196 5.51 17.46 10.28
C GLU A 196 5.47 18.35 11.53
N CYS A 197 4.28 18.50 12.14
CA CYS A 197 4.17 18.98 13.49
C CYS A 197 4.96 18.02 14.39
N LEU A 198 5.96 18.58 15.09
CA LEU A 198 6.88 17.91 16.00
C LEU A 198 6.11 17.11 17.05
N GLY A 199 5.90 15.82 16.77
CA GLY A 199 5.23 14.88 17.64
C GLY A 199 5.61 13.46 17.25
N TYR A 200 5.80 12.60 18.25
CA TYR A 200 6.04 11.18 18.04
C TYR A 200 4.85 10.58 17.28
N LYS A 201 5.11 10.03 16.09
CA LYS A 201 4.10 9.30 15.31
C LYS A 201 4.34 7.80 15.51
N PRO A 202 3.37 7.07 16.08
CA PRO A 202 3.55 5.64 16.31
C PRO A 202 3.69 4.89 14.99
N TYR A 203 4.40 3.77 15.04
CA TYR A 203 4.37 2.79 13.94
C TYR A 203 2.98 2.19 13.85
N MET A 204 2.43 2.16 12.65
CA MET A 204 1.07 1.67 12.36
C MET A 204 1.02 0.83 11.08
N ALA A 205 2.18 0.58 10.45
CA ALA A 205 2.28 -0.25 9.26
C ALA A 205 3.56 -1.08 9.30
N VAL A 206 3.49 -2.28 8.72
CA VAL A 206 4.60 -3.22 8.55
C VAL A 206 4.67 -3.59 7.07
N PHE A 207 5.82 -3.37 6.45
CA PHE A 207 6.06 -3.67 5.04
C PHE A 207 7.11 -4.77 4.90
N VAL A 208 6.90 -5.67 3.95
CA VAL A 208 7.90 -6.68 3.58
C VAL A 208 8.93 -6.00 2.68
N MET A 209 10.18 -5.94 3.14
CA MET A 209 11.27 -5.37 2.37
C MET A 209 11.95 -6.50 1.59
N GLU A 210 12.26 -6.29 0.31
CA GLU A 210 13.14 -7.22 -0.39
C GLU A 210 14.56 -7.08 0.13
N ASP A 211 15.30 -8.19 0.19
CA ASP A 211 16.74 -8.21 0.37
C ASP A 211 17.39 -7.46 -0.79
N GLY A 212 17.56 -6.15 -0.62
CA GLY A 212 18.49 -5.41 -1.43
C GLY A 212 19.87 -6.03 -1.20
N GLY A 213 20.48 -6.60 -2.24
CA GLY A 213 21.91 -6.94 -2.27
C GLY A 213 22.84 -5.72 -2.09
N GLY A 214 22.34 -4.59 -1.58
CA GLY A 214 23.09 -3.52 -0.99
C GLY A 214 23.08 -3.72 0.51
N THR A 215 24.21 -4.19 1.03
CA THR A 215 24.52 -4.37 2.44
C THR A 215 23.96 -3.20 3.28
N PRO A 216 23.01 -3.41 4.20
CA PRO A 216 22.90 -2.51 5.33
C PRO A 216 24.19 -2.72 6.13
N SER A 217 24.98 -1.67 6.27
CA SER A 217 26.12 -1.64 7.17
C SER A 217 25.65 -2.16 8.53
N GLN A 218 26.09 -3.38 8.87
CA GLN A 218 25.88 -3.93 10.20
C GLN A 218 26.56 -2.98 11.20
N THR A 219 25.79 -2.42 12.11
CA THR A 219 26.29 -2.11 13.44
C THR A 219 25.37 -2.81 14.42
N SER A 220 25.74 -4.05 14.71
CA SER A 220 25.49 -4.63 16.02
C SER A 220 26.08 -3.67 17.05
N ASP A 221 25.24 -2.97 17.80
CA ASP A 221 25.54 -2.66 19.19
C ASP A 221 24.26 -2.29 19.92
N MET A 222 23.96 -3.10 20.93
CA MET A 222 22.99 -2.80 21.97
C MET A 222 23.54 -1.67 22.82
N SER A 223 23.24 -0.43 22.47
CA SER A 223 23.36 0.70 23.38
C SER A 223 22.27 1.72 23.11
N ASP A 224 21.44 1.96 24.13
CA ASP A 224 20.66 3.19 24.29
C ASP A 224 21.57 4.39 23.99
N GLU A 225 21.32 5.12 22.89
CA GLU A 225 21.41 6.58 22.77
C GLU A 225 20.74 7.03 21.45
N SER A 226 19.61 7.73 21.55
CA SER A 226 19.00 8.62 20.54
C SER A 226 19.28 8.36 19.05
N ASP A 227 18.59 7.38 18.46
CA ASP A 227 18.57 7.13 17.01
C ASP A 227 17.67 8.13 16.27
N GLU A 228 18.16 9.36 16.03
CA GLU A 228 17.62 10.24 14.99
C GLU A 228 18.29 10.02 13.61
N SER A 229 19.18 9.02 13.45
CA SER A 229 19.99 8.85 12.24
C SER A 229 19.77 7.59 11.41
N ASN A 230 18.83 6.71 11.76
CA ASN A 230 18.46 5.53 10.94
C ASN A 230 17.17 5.75 10.13
N ASP A 231 16.91 6.99 9.70
CA ASP A 231 15.83 7.27 8.76
C ASP A 231 16.20 6.72 7.37
N VAL A 232 15.59 5.59 7.00
CA VAL A 232 15.86 4.91 5.72
C VAL A 232 15.42 5.77 4.53
N GLY A 233 14.65 6.84 4.75
CA GLY A 233 14.20 7.74 3.70
C GLY A 233 13.28 7.08 2.68
N VAL A 234 12.78 5.87 2.98
CA VAL A 234 11.87 5.11 2.12
C VAL A 234 10.44 5.47 2.47
N PHE A 235 9.66 5.74 1.44
CA PHE A 235 8.27 6.11 1.55
C PHE A 235 7.38 5.03 0.93
N ALA A 236 6.27 4.75 1.60
CA ALA A 236 5.23 3.89 1.05
C ALA A 236 3.91 4.65 0.95
N PHE A 237 3.17 4.43 -0.13
CA PHE A 237 1.84 4.99 -0.31
C PHE A 237 0.82 3.86 -0.36
N THR A 238 -0.26 4.01 0.41
CA THR A 238 -1.36 3.04 0.41
C THR A 238 -2.66 3.71 -0.01
N ALA A 239 -3.18 3.32 -1.18
CA ALA A 239 -4.50 3.74 -1.62
C ALA A 239 -5.56 2.81 -1.04
N SER A 240 -6.57 3.41 -0.40
CA SER A 240 -7.58 2.68 0.35
C SER A 240 -8.96 3.39 0.27
N ARG A 241 -9.93 2.92 -0.54
CA ARG A 241 -11.34 3.39 -0.60
C ARG A 241 -12.31 2.86 0.50
N PRO A 242 -12.84 3.67 1.44
CA PRO A 242 -13.89 3.20 2.35
C PRO A 242 -15.17 2.77 1.60
N GLU A 243 -15.91 1.79 2.11
CA GLU A 243 -17.23 1.41 1.59
C GLU A 243 -18.23 2.55 1.90
N ASP A 244 -19.11 2.89 0.96
CA ASP A 244 -19.93 4.11 1.06
C ASP A 244 -20.90 4.04 2.27
N CYS A 245 -20.81 5.06 3.14
CA CYS A 245 -21.54 5.21 4.39
C CYS A 245 -23.05 5.41 4.21
N SER A 246 -23.87 4.66 4.94
CA SER A 246 -25.20 5.13 5.34
C SER A 246 -25.57 4.85 6.82
N SER A 247 -24.60 4.55 7.70
CA SER A 247 -24.86 4.49 9.15
C SER A 247 -23.64 4.82 10.01
N ASP A 248 -23.88 5.52 11.12
CA ASP A 248 -22.89 6.18 12.01
C ASP A 248 -22.18 5.27 13.04
N GLU A 249 -22.10 3.95 12.84
CA GLU A 249 -21.36 3.03 13.72
C GLU A 249 -20.36 2.20 12.86
N TYR A 250 -19.07 2.52 12.98
CA TYR A 250 -18.02 2.34 11.97
C TYR A 250 -16.80 1.54 12.49
N ASP A 251 -16.47 0.38 11.90
CA ASP A 251 -15.17 -0.37 11.91
C ASP A 251 -15.37 -1.68 11.07
N SER A 252 -14.47 -2.28 10.27
CA SER A 252 -13.02 -2.47 10.39
C SER A 252 -12.36 -2.85 9.04
N ASN A 253 -11.30 -2.13 8.64
CA ASN A 253 -10.37 -2.36 7.50
C ASN A 253 -10.84 -2.06 6.05
N ASP A 254 -11.72 -1.08 5.90
CA ASP A 254 -12.68 -0.91 4.81
C ASP A 254 -12.15 -0.50 3.41
N LEU A 255 -12.37 -1.32 2.34
CA LEU A 255 -11.89 -1.31 0.93
C LEU A 255 -12.61 -2.27 -0.02
N ASP A 256 -13.03 -1.80 -1.19
CA ASP A 256 -13.17 -2.59 -2.43
C ASP A 256 -11.90 -2.53 -3.31
N ARG A 257 -10.99 -1.61 -2.95
CA ARG A 257 -9.79 -1.26 -3.71
C ARG A 257 -8.65 -0.95 -2.75
N HIS A 258 -7.61 -1.79 -2.75
CA HIS A 258 -6.41 -1.61 -1.92
C HIS A 258 -5.15 -1.79 -2.78
N VAL A 259 -4.20 -0.86 -2.67
CA VAL A 259 -2.84 -1.08 -3.17
C VAL A 259 -1.80 -0.30 -2.35
N SER A 260 -0.67 -0.94 -2.06
CA SER A 260 0.49 -0.33 -1.42
C SER A 260 1.68 -0.33 -2.36
N PHE A 261 2.35 0.81 -2.48
CA PHE A 261 3.53 0.99 -3.32
C PHE A 261 4.67 1.59 -2.52
N GLU A 262 5.90 1.16 -2.81
CA GLU A 262 7.07 1.95 -2.51
C GLU A 262 7.13 3.11 -3.51
N VAL A 263 7.32 4.34 -3.00
CA VAL A 263 7.29 5.55 -3.81
C VAL A 263 8.45 6.48 -3.51
N GLU A 264 8.83 7.27 -4.49
CA GLU A 264 9.70 8.43 -4.33
C GLU A 264 8.86 9.70 -4.32
N VAL A 265 9.19 10.63 -3.42
CA VAL A 265 8.58 11.98 -3.39
C VAL A 265 9.42 12.87 -4.30
N GLU A 266 8.89 13.23 -5.47
CA GLU A 266 9.60 14.04 -6.47
C GLU A 266 9.50 15.55 -6.18
N GLY A 267 8.38 15.97 -5.58
CA GLY A 267 8.10 17.37 -5.29
C GLY A 267 6.69 17.58 -4.79
N VAL A 268 6.20 18.81 -4.91
CA VAL A 268 4.84 19.22 -4.53
C VAL A 268 4.20 20.07 -5.63
N VAL A 269 2.90 19.88 -5.87
CA VAL A 269 2.07 20.75 -6.70
C VAL A 269 1.22 21.62 -5.80
N GLY A 270 1.19 22.92 -6.06
CA GLY A 270 0.28 23.84 -5.36
C GLY A 270 -1.15 23.69 -5.87
N ASN A 271 -2.11 23.54 -4.96
CA ASN A 271 -3.54 23.67 -5.21
C ASN A 271 -4.15 24.69 -4.24
N THR A 272 -5.42 25.05 -4.41
CA THR A 272 -6.18 25.95 -3.53
C THR A 272 -6.18 25.49 -2.07
N ASP A 273 -6.06 24.19 -1.82
CA ASP A 273 -6.11 23.56 -0.50
C ASP A 273 -4.72 23.25 0.11
N GLY A 274 -3.62 23.63 -0.57
CA GLY A 274 -2.26 23.46 -0.08
C GLY A 274 -1.31 22.75 -1.05
N LEU A 275 -0.20 22.23 -0.51
CA LEU A 275 0.83 21.52 -1.28
C LEU A 275 0.52 20.02 -1.35
N ILE A 276 0.34 19.51 -2.57
CA ILE A 276 0.05 18.10 -2.83
C ILE A 276 1.32 17.38 -3.28
N PRO A 277 1.80 16.34 -2.58
CA PRO A 277 3.02 15.63 -2.95
C PRO A 277 2.87 14.88 -4.27
N GLN A 278 3.94 14.89 -5.07
CA GLN A 278 4.09 14.12 -6.29
C GLN A 278 4.85 12.82 -6.03
N LEU A 279 4.25 11.70 -6.41
CA LEU A 279 4.75 10.36 -6.11
C LEU A 279 5.09 9.59 -7.37
N ARG A 280 6.29 9.02 -7.42
CA ARG A 280 6.73 8.07 -8.46
C ARG A 280 6.78 6.67 -7.89
N ILE A 281 6.07 5.74 -8.53
CA ILE A 281 6.01 4.33 -8.11
C ILE A 281 7.36 3.67 -8.44
N ARG A 282 7.97 3.08 -7.42
CA ARG A 282 9.16 2.21 -7.59
C ARG A 282 8.73 0.76 -7.83
N ARG A 283 7.96 0.22 -6.88
CA ARG A 283 7.49 -1.18 -6.90
C ARG A 283 6.26 -1.37 -6.03
N TRP A 284 5.58 -2.50 -6.22
CA TRP A 284 4.57 -2.96 -5.30
C TRP A 284 5.23 -3.34 -3.97
N LEU A 285 4.62 -2.93 -2.85
CA LEU A 285 5.18 -3.16 -1.52
C LEU A 285 4.13 -3.84 -0.65
N PRO A 286 4.24 -5.17 -0.43
CA PRO A 286 3.34 -5.88 0.47
C PRO A 286 3.45 -5.29 1.87
N GLY A 287 2.31 -5.01 2.48
CA GLY A 287 2.32 -4.46 3.83
C GLY A 287 0.99 -4.56 4.54
N LEU A 288 1.09 -4.82 5.84
CA LEU A 288 -0.01 -4.81 6.78
C LEU A 288 -0.11 -3.42 7.40
N CYS A 289 -1.15 -2.67 7.04
CA CYS A 289 -1.35 -1.28 7.45
C CYS A 289 -2.61 -1.15 8.33
N PHE A 290 -2.50 -0.42 9.44
CA PHE A 290 -3.60 -0.17 10.37
C PHE A 290 -4.06 1.29 10.27
N PHE A 291 -5.26 1.52 9.74
CA PHE A 291 -5.73 2.86 9.33
C PHE A 291 -6.63 3.57 10.34
N ARG A 292 -6.86 2.98 11.53
CA ARG A 292 -7.89 3.45 12.47
C ARG A 292 -7.65 4.91 12.88
N GLY A 293 -8.61 5.78 12.54
CA GLY A 293 -8.57 7.21 12.86
C GLY A 293 -7.59 8.04 12.02
N LEU A 294 -7.00 7.48 10.96
CA LEU A 294 -6.00 8.18 10.14
C LEU A 294 -6.63 8.84 8.91
N SER A 295 -6.41 10.14 8.75
CA SER A 295 -6.84 10.90 7.58
C SER A 295 -6.05 10.52 6.33
N ARG A 296 -6.73 10.48 5.19
CA ARG A 296 -6.09 10.28 3.88
C ARG A 296 -5.61 11.61 3.31
N ALA A 297 -4.40 11.63 2.78
CA ALA A 297 -3.83 12.76 2.08
C ALA A 297 -4.15 12.68 0.58
N HIS A 298 -4.29 13.84 -0.05
CA HIS A 298 -4.25 13.97 -1.50
C HIS A 298 -2.82 13.76 -1.98
N VAL A 299 -2.66 13.05 -3.09
CA VAL A 299 -1.37 12.84 -3.75
C VAL A 299 -1.56 12.88 -5.26
N VAL A 300 -0.52 13.25 -5.99
CA VAL A 300 -0.50 13.18 -7.45
C VAL A 300 0.53 12.16 -7.88
N PHE A 301 0.13 11.22 -8.73
CA PHE A 301 1.05 10.40 -9.52
C PHE A 301 1.27 11.09 -10.85
N PRO A 302 2.45 11.69 -11.11
CA PRO A 302 2.66 12.41 -12.34
C PRO A 302 2.53 11.49 -13.55
N TRP A 303 2.22 12.09 -14.70
CA TRP A 303 2.15 11.36 -15.96
C TRP A 303 3.46 10.60 -16.22
N PRO A 304 3.41 9.41 -16.85
CA PRO A 304 4.63 8.75 -17.34
C PRO A 304 5.45 9.75 -18.18
N ARG A 305 6.78 9.76 -17.99
CA ARG A 305 7.68 10.72 -18.65
C ARG A 305 7.53 10.77 -20.18
N ASP A 306 7.15 9.65 -20.78
CA ASP A 306 6.91 9.59 -22.22
C ASP A 306 5.66 10.38 -22.65
N LEU A 307 4.65 10.49 -21.80
CA LEU A 307 3.48 11.33 -22.04
C LEU A 307 3.77 12.82 -21.77
N GLU A 308 4.63 13.13 -20.80
CA GLU A 308 5.09 14.50 -20.56
C GLU A 308 5.84 15.07 -21.78
N SER A 309 6.50 14.20 -22.55
CA SER A 309 7.25 14.57 -23.76
C SER A 309 6.37 14.83 -24.99
N ILE A 310 5.09 14.46 -24.94
CA ILE A 310 4.12 14.69 -26.02
C ILE A 310 3.49 16.06 -25.76
N SER A 311 4.00 17.10 -26.42
CA SER A 311 3.29 18.38 -26.42
C SER A 311 1.94 18.22 -27.15
N PRO A 312 0.90 18.97 -26.75
CA PRO A 312 -0.31 19.09 -27.57
C PRO A 312 0.00 19.65 -28.97
#